data_AF-A0A5P0JGW2-F1
#
_entry.id   AF-A0A5P0JGW2-F1
#
_cell.length_a   1.000
_cell.length_b   1.000
_cell.length_c   1.000
_cell.angle_alpha   90.00
_cell.angle_beta   90.00
_cell.angle_gamma   90.00
#
_symmetry.space_group_name_H-M   'P 1'
#
loop_
_entity.id
_entity.type
_entity.pdbx_description
1 polymer ?
#
loop_
_entity_poly.entity_id
_entity_poly.type
_entity_poly.pdbx_seq_one_letter_code
_entity_poly.pdbx_strand_id
1 'polypeptide(L)' 'LSEDAFDDQCTGANPRYPLISELKQILLDTYYGRDYVEGETAAKKEAAPAKAEKKAKKSA' A
#
# COMPACT_ATOMS: atom_id res chain seq x y z
N LEU A 1 -2.54 -9.63 3.19
CA LEU A 1 -3.05 -9.84 1.81
C LEU A 1 -2.04 -9.44 0.74
N SER A 2 -1.55 -8.19 0.70
CA SER A 2 -0.52 -7.81 -0.30
C SER A 2 0.83 -8.48 -0.06
N GLU A 3 1.17 -8.77 1.20
CA GLU A 3 2.34 -9.59 1.57
C GLU A 3 2.14 -11.06 1.16
N ASP A 4 0.98 -11.64 1.45
CA ASP A 4 0.65 -13.03 1.06
C ASP A 4 0.66 -13.19 -0.47
N ALA A 5 0.18 -12.19 -1.21
CA ALA A 5 0.23 -12.17 -2.66
C ALA A 5 1.67 -12.05 -3.20
N PHE A 6 2.56 -11.39 -2.47
CA PHE A 6 3.96 -11.28 -2.84
C PHE A 6 4.70 -12.62 -2.65
N ASP A 7 4.37 -13.36 -1.59
CA ASP A 7 4.96 -14.67 -1.28
C ASP A 7 4.28 -15.85 -2.01
N ASP A 8 3.24 -15.58 -2.81
CA ASP A 8 2.61 -16.59 -3.65
C ASP A 8 3.60 -17.12 -4.69
N GLN A 9 3.64 -18.44 -4.85
CA GLN A 9 4.56 -19.10 -5.78
C GLN A 9 4.39 -18.62 -7.23
N CYS A 10 3.22 -18.09 -7.59
CA CYS A 10 2.94 -17.54 -8.91
C CYS A 10 3.59 -16.18 -9.14
N THR A 11 3.91 -15.41 -8.10
CA THR A 11 4.47 -14.05 -8.24
C THR A 11 5.86 -14.06 -8.87
N GLY A 12 6.63 -15.15 -8.69
CA GLY A 12 7.91 -15.38 -9.38
C GLY A 12 7.80 -15.52 -10.90
N ALA A 13 6.62 -15.86 -11.43
CA ALA A 13 6.40 -16.01 -12.87
C ALA A 13 6.10 -14.67 -13.57
N ASN A 14 5.92 -13.58 -12.82
CA ASN A 14 5.59 -12.28 -13.38
C ASN A 14 6.84 -11.65 -14.03
N PRO A 15 6.78 -11.15 -15.28
CA PRO A 15 7.94 -10.60 -15.98
C PRO A 15 8.58 -9.39 -15.29
N ARG A 16 7.83 -8.68 -14.45
CA ARG A 16 8.33 -7.66 -13.54
C ARG A 16 7.90 -8.02 -12.13
N TYR A 17 8.86 -8.08 -11.21
CA TYR A 17 8.58 -8.38 -9.82
C TYR A 17 7.99 -7.15 -9.12
N PRO A 18 6.73 -7.19 -8.67
CA PRO A 18 6.10 -6.03 -8.06
C PRO A 18 6.59 -5.84 -6.62
N LEU A 19 6.67 -4.59 -6.18
CA LEU A 19 6.84 -4.26 -4.77
C LEU A 19 5.54 -4.52 -4.01
N ILE A 20 5.63 -4.91 -2.73
CA ILE A 20 4.46 -5.08 -1.86
C ILE A 20 3.60 -3.80 -1.82
N SER A 21 4.23 -2.62 -1.89
CA SER A 21 3.54 -1.32 -1.96
C SER A 21 2.75 -1.12 -3.27
N GLU A 22 3.24 -1.66 -4.38
CA GLU A 22 2.57 -1.63 -5.69
C GLU A 22 1.37 -2.58 -5.68
N LEU A 23 1.54 -3.82 -5.19
CA LEU A 23 0.44 -4.77 -5.02
C LEU A 23 -0.68 -4.21 -4.14
N LYS A 24 -0.32 -3.46 -3.10
CA LYS A 24 -1.29 -2.78 -2.23
C LYS A 24 -2.07 -1.68 -2.95
N GLN A 25 -1.41 -0.87 -3.78
CA GLN A 25 -2.12 0.16 -4.56
C GLN A 25 -3.02 -0.48 -5.61
N ILE A 26 -2.53 -1.47 -6.36
CA ILE A 26 -3.33 -2.20 -7.34
C ILE A 26 -4.59 -2.79 -6.68
N LEU A 27 -4.45 -3.40 -5.50
CA LEU A 27 -5.60 -3.93 -4.76
C LEU A 27 -6.61 -2.84 -4.38
N LEU A 28 -6.14 -1.68 -3.94
CA LEU A 28 -7.02 -0.57 -3.56
C LEU A 28 -7.67 0.08 -4.79
N ASP A 29 -6.92 0.30 -5.85
CA ASP A 29 -7.40 0.96 -7.06
C ASP A 29 -8.43 0.08 -7.77
N THR A 30 -8.17 -1.23 -7.89
CA THR A 30 -9.15 -2.19 -8.42
C THR A 30 -10.42 -2.27 -7.57
N TYR A 31 -10.30 -2.22 -6.24
CA TYR A 31 -11.46 -2.21 -5.34
C TYR A 31 -12.35 -0.95 -5.54
N TYR A 32 -11.73 0.21 -5.76
CA TYR A 32 -12.45 1.47 -5.97
C TYR A 32 -12.72 1.81 -7.44
N GLY A 33 -12.34 0.95 -8.39
CA GLY A 33 -12.52 1.19 -9.83
C GLY A 33 -11.66 2.32 -10.40
N ARG A 34 -10.45 2.51 -9.88
CA ARG A 34 -9.46 3.46 -10.42
C ARG A 34 -8.42 2.72 -11.26
N ASP A 35 -7.89 3.40 -12.27
CA ASP A 35 -6.76 2.90 -13.03
C ASP A 35 -5.48 3.03 -12.19
N TYR A 36 -4.67 1.98 -12.17
CA TYR A 36 -3.35 2.02 -11.53
C TYR A 36 -2.34 2.69 -12.47
N VAL A 37 -1.64 3.70 -11.97
CA VAL A 37 -0.56 4.39 -12.70
C VAL A 37 0.78 4.04 -12.06
N GLU A 38 1.68 3.50 -12.87
CA GLU A 38 3.05 3.18 -12.45
C GLU A 38 3.78 4.43 -11.94
N GLY A 39 4.41 4.32 -10.77
CA GLY A 39 5.17 5.41 -10.14
C GLY A 39 4.40 6.32 -9.17
N GLU A 40 3.07 6.21 -9.08
CA GLU A 40 2.28 6.98 -8.09
C GLU A 40 2.57 6.54 -6.64
N THR A 41 3.00 5.29 -6.44
CA THR A 41 3.35 4.74 -5.11
C THR A 41 4.52 5.48 -4.46
N ALA A 42 5.48 5.95 -5.27
CA ALA A 42 6.60 6.76 -4.80
C ALA A 42 6.13 8.15 -4.36
N ALA A 43 5.25 8.79 -5.14
CA ALA A 43 4.70 10.11 -4.85
C ALA A 43 3.78 10.12 -3.61
N LYS A 44 2.98 9.07 -3.39
CA LYS A 44 2.11 8.97 -2.19
C LYS A 44 2.88 8.65 -0.91
N LYS A 45 4.08 8.06 -0.99
CA LYS A 45 4.91 7.79 0.20
C LYS A 45 5.48 9.08 0.82
N GLU A 46 5.62 10.14 0.02
CA GLU A 46 6.02 11.47 0.50
C GLU A 46 4.85 12.27 1.10
N ALA A 47 3.60 11.82 0.90
CA ALA A 47 2.39 12.51 1.35
C ALA A 47 1.48 11.60 2.21
N ALA A 48 1.98 11.10 3.34
CA ALA A 48 1.11 10.66 4.44
C ALA A 48 1.65 11.20 5.79
N PRO A 49 0.81 11.89 6.59
CA PRO A 49 1.25 12.84 7.62
C PRO A 49 1.36 12.23 9.02
N ALA A 50 2.17 12.88 9.85
CA ALA A 50 2.14 12.74 11.30
C ALA A 50 0.74 13.02 11.89
N LYS A 51 0.09 12.02 12.50
CA LYS A 51 -0.82 12.20 13.65
C LYS A 51 -0.94 10.87 14.43
N ALA A 52 -0.07 10.69 15.43
CA ALA A 52 -0.40 9.93 16.63
C ALA A 52 -0.83 10.94 17.70
N GLU A 53 -2.14 11.03 17.93
CA GLU A 53 -2.74 11.96 18.88
C GLU A 53 -2.32 11.64 20.33
N LYS A 54 -1.73 12.64 20.99
CA LYS A 54 -1.69 12.74 22.45
C LYS A 54 -3.12 12.83 22.99
N LYS A 55 -3.65 11.75 23.57
CA LYS A 55 -4.83 11.83 24.45
C LYS A 55 -4.71 10.89 25.65
N ALA A 56 -3.89 11.29 26.61
CA ALA A 56 -4.07 10.93 28.02
C ALA A 56 -4.16 12.22 28.83
N LYS A 57 -5.28 12.93 28.67
CA LYS A 57 -5.70 13.95 29.65
C LYS A 57 -6.21 13.21 30.88
N LYS A 58 -5.46 13.33 31.97
CA LYS A 58 -5.95 13.71 33.31
C LYS A 58 -7.44 13.40 33.54
N SER A 59 -7.69 12.23 34.13
CA SER A 59 -8.90 11.98 34.92
C SER A 59 -8.52 12.09 36.39
N ALA A 60 -9.45 12.63 37.16
CA ALA A 60 -9.35 13.04 38.56
C ALA A 60 -8.83 11.96 39.51
#